data_AF-A0A0A9WMS2-F1
#
_entry.id   AF-A0A0A9WMS2-F1
#
_cell.length_a   1.000
_cell.length_b   1.000
_cell.length_c   1.000
_cell.angle_alpha   90.00
_cell.angle_beta   90.00
_cell.angle_gamma   90.00
#
_symmetry.space_group_name_H-M   'P 1'
#
loop_
_entity.id
_entity.type
_entity.pdbx_description
1 polymer ?
#
loop_
_entity_poly.entity_id
_entity_poly.type
_entity_poly.pdbx_seq_one_letter_code
_entity_poly.pdbx_strand_id
1 'polypeptide(L)'
;VETKKKALRRLDVAIRRSIRHSIRLPHDTPNAYIYAPTADGGLGMMELVETVPILRAARMRQARQALFGTEEEEVLTTREHRRKRRAQRWHQTADGRQMKQAREVKESTAWIRSDDGQVPQWRTMAAIKTQCNGIPTRTRMRRGRNGAVTCRLGCEERETANHIVQVCPSMRRARCRRHNSVCGLFSGYALRKGWRTMVETRIAIGQRIIMPDIVLVRDG
;
A
#
# COMPACT_ATOMS: atom_id res chain seq x y z
N VAL A 1 13.82 -33.41 2.53
CA VAL A 1 13.57 -31.96 2.76
C VAL A 1 12.75 -31.32 1.62
N GLU A 2 12.92 -31.77 0.38
CA GLU A 2 12.14 -31.42 -0.84
C GLU A 2 10.61 -31.40 -0.67
N THR A 3 10.07 -32.45 -0.02
CA THR A 3 8.62 -32.70 0.13
C THR A 3 7.90 -31.62 0.95
N LYS A 4 8.54 -31.10 2.00
CA LYS A 4 7.99 -30.04 2.86
C LYS A 4 7.94 -28.69 2.15
N LYS A 5 8.96 -28.36 1.35
CA LYS A 5 9.01 -27.10 0.58
C LYS A 5 7.95 -27.09 -0.54
N LYS A 6 7.76 -28.22 -1.23
CA LYS A 6 6.73 -28.38 -2.26
C LYS A 6 5.31 -28.23 -1.66
N ALA A 7 5.07 -28.78 -0.48
CA ALA A 7 3.80 -28.61 0.23
C ALA A 7 3.51 -27.15 0.59
N LEU A 8 4.50 -26.42 1.16
CA LEU A 8 4.35 -25.00 1.47
C LEU A 8 4.09 -24.15 0.22
N ARG A 9 4.75 -24.44 -0.90
CA ARG A 9 4.47 -23.77 -2.18
C ARG A 9 3.03 -23.98 -2.64
N ARG A 10 2.47 -25.18 -2.49
CA ARG A 10 1.07 -25.46 -2.84
C ARG A 10 0.11 -24.66 -1.96
N LEU A 11 0.39 -24.54 -0.67
CA LEU A 11 -0.38 -23.69 0.25
C LEU A 11 -0.30 -22.21 -0.16
N ASP A 12 0.90 -21.69 -0.45
CA ASP A 12 1.06 -20.32 -0.93
C ASP A 12 0.31 -20.06 -2.25
N VAL A 13 0.24 -21.05 -3.16
CA VAL A 13 -0.59 -20.96 -4.37
C VAL A 13 -2.08 -20.89 -4.02
N ALA A 14 -2.56 -21.75 -3.13
CA ALA A 14 -3.96 -21.77 -2.70
C ALA A 14 -4.38 -20.47 -2.01
N ILE A 15 -3.55 -19.97 -1.09
CA ILE A 15 -3.76 -18.68 -0.39
C ILE A 15 -3.85 -17.54 -1.42
N ARG A 16 -2.88 -17.43 -2.33
CA ARG A 16 -2.90 -16.39 -3.35
C ARG A 16 -4.11 -16.48 -4.26
N ARG A 17 -4.57 -17.70 -4.61
CA ARG A 17 -5.78 -17.91 -5.42
C ARG A 17 -7.02 -17.41 -4.69
N SER A 18 -7.17 -17.80 -3.42
CA SER A 18 -8.28 -17.37 -2.56
C SER A 18 -8.30 -15.85 -2.42
N ILE A 19 -7.17 -15.22 -2.07
CA ILE A 19 -7.07 -13.76 -1.94
C ILE A 19 -7.46 -13.07 -3.24
N ARG A 20 -6.88 -13.47 -4.38
CA ARG A 20 -7.20 -12.85 -5.68
C ARG A 20 -8.68 -12.92 -5.99
N HIS A 21 -9.33 -14.03 -5.68
CA HIS A 21 -10.77 -14.19 -5.85
C HIS A 21 -11.56 -13.28 -4.90
N SER A 22 -11.29 -13.34 -3.58
CA SER A 22 -12.04 -12.61 -2.55
C SER A 22 -12.03 -11.10 -2.74
N ILE A 23 -10.88 -10.51 -3.11
CA ILE A 23 -10.76 -9.06 -3.34
C ILE A 23 -10.80 -8.67 -4.84
N ARG A 24 -11.17 -9.61 -5.72
CA ARG A 24 -11.21 -9.46 -7.19
C ARG A 24 -9.94 -8.81 -7.77
N LEU A 25 -8.78 -9.21 -7.27
CA LEU A 25 -7.49 -8.68 -7.68
C LEU A 25 -7.13 -9.17 -9.10
N PRO A 26 -6.62 -8.31 -10.00
CA PRO A 26 -6.19 -8.74 -11.33
C PRO A 26 -5.15 -9.88 -11.27
N HIS A 27 -5.25 -10.84 -12.18
CA HIS A 27 -4.37 -12.02 -12.23
C HIS A 27 -2.89 -11.67 -12.38
N ASP A 28 -2.60 -10.60 -13.12
CA ASP A 28 -1.26 -10.08 -13.38
C ASP A 28 -0.71 -9.20 -12.23
N THR A 29 -1.45 -9.05 -11.13
CA THR A 29 -0.95 -8.33 -9.95
C THR A 29 0.22 -9.12 -9.35
N PRO A 30 1.37 -8.47 -9.09
CA PRO A 30 2.55 -9.16 -8.58
C PRO A 30 2.28 -9.88 -7.27
N ASN A 31 2.77 -11.12 -7.14
CA ASN A 31 2.68 -11.87 -5.88
C ASN A 31 3.32 -11.11 -4.72
N ALA A 32 4.33 -10.28 -4.99
CA ALA A 32 5.00 -9.46 -4.00
C ALA A 32 4.05 -8.49 -3.27
N TYR A 33 3.00 -7.99 -3.94
CA TYR A 33 1.98 -7.15 -3.30
C TYR A 33 1.28 -7.88 -2.14
N ILE A 34 0.95 -9.15 -2.34
CA ILE A 34 0.23 -9.97 -1.35
C ILE A 34 1.07 -10.14 -0.07
N TYR A 35 2.39 -10.30 -0.21
CA TYR A 35 3.27 -10.61 0.92
C TYR A 35 3.96 -9.38 1.53
N ALA A 36 4.08 -8.28 0.79
CA ALA A 36 4.72 -7.07 1.28
C ALA A 36 3.96 -6.52 2.51
N PRO A 37 4.65 -6.00 3.53
CA PRO A 37 3.99 -5.47 4.71
C PRO A 37 3.00 -4.34 4.36
N THR A 38 1.92 -4.22 5.12
CA THR A 38 0.90 -3.19 4.88
C THR A 38 1.47 -1.78 4.92
N ALA A 39 2.35 -1.50 5.88
CA ALA A 39 3.05 -0.23 5.97
C ALA A 39 3.91 0.08 4.72
N ASP A 40 4.28 -0.90 3.90
CA ASP A 40 5.03 -0.68 2.63
C ASP A 40 4.10 -0.69 1.40
N GLY A 41 2.79 -0.61 1.62
CA GLY A 41 1.77 -0.64 0.56
C GLY A 41 1.44 -2.04 0.03
N GLY A 42 1.67 -3.10 0.80
CA GLY A 42 1.22 -4.48 0.47
C GLY A 42 0.00 -4.94 1.29
N LEU A 43 -0.38 -6.22 1.16
CA LEU A 43 -1.46 -6.83 1.97
C LEU A 43 -0.96 -7.42 3.30
N GLY A 44 0.33 -7.71 3.42
CA GLY A 44 0.95 -8.15 4.66
C GLY A 44 0.80 -9.63 4.96
N MET A 45 0.43 -10.47 3.99
CA MET A 45 0.34 -11.91 4.16
C MET A 45 1.71 -12.54 4.38
N MET A 46 1.74 -13.65 5.10
CA MET A 46 2.95 -14.46 5.27
C MET A 46 3.18 -15.32 4.03
N GLU A 47 4.40 -15.28 3.47
CA GLU A 47 4.83 -16.26 2.47
C GLU A 47 5.37 -17.49 3.21
N LEU A 48 4.60 -18.58 3.17
CA LEU A 48 4.84 -19.76 4.00
C LEU A 48 6.12 -20.49 3.59
N VAL A 49 6.38 -20.60 2.27
CA VAL A 49 7.58 -21.26 1.75
C VAL A 49 8.88 -20.60 2.22
N GLU A 50 8.88 -19.28 2.41
CA GLU A 50 10.04 -18.54 2.92
C GLU A 50 10.04 -18.51 4.45
N THR A 51 8.88 -18.27 5.08
CA THR A 51 8.82 -17.94 6.51
C THR A 51 8.85 -19.17 7.41
N VAL A 52 8.14 -20.25 7.05
CA VAL A 52 8.02 -21.45 7.91
C VAL A 52 9.38 -22.12 8.17
N PRO A 53 10.28 -22.33 7.18
CA PRO A 53 11.60 -22.89 7.43
C PRO A 53 12.43 -22.05 8.41
N ILE A 54 12.39 -20.71 8.26
CA ILE A 54 13.09 -19.77 9.14
C ILE A 54 12.59 -19.89 10.58
N LEU A 55 11.27 -19.90 10.78
CA LEU A 55 10.66 -20.01 12.11
C LEU A 55 10.96 -21.36 12.77
N ARG A 56 10.93 -22.44 11.99
CA ARG A 56 11.29 -23.79 12.48
C ARG A 56 12.75 -23.86 12.89
N ALA A 57 13.65 -23.32 12.06
CA ALA A 57 15.08 -23.28 12.39
C ALA A 57 15.31 -22.51 13.69
N ALA A 58 14.75 -21.30 13.82
CA ALA A 58 14.87 -20.50 15.05
C ALA A 58 14.38 -21.25 16.30
N ARG A 59 13.23 -21.94 16.22
CA ARG A 59 12.70 -22.74 17.32
C ARG A 59 13.59 -23.94 17.67
N MET A 60 14.11 -24.65 16.67
CA MET A 60 15.01 -25.78 16.90
C MET A 60 16.32 -25.35 17.56
N ARG A 61 16.87 -24.19 17.16
CA ARG A 61 18.05 -23.63 17.82
C ARG A 61 17.78 -23.29 19.28
N GLN A 62 16.69 -22.58 19.57
CA GLN A 62 16.31 -22.26 20.95
C GLN A 62 16.17 -23.52 21.81
N ALA A 63 15.56 -24.57 21.26
CA ALA A 63 15.46 -25.85 21.95
C ALA A 63 16.84 -26.50 22.18
N ARG A 64 17.74 -26.47 21.19
CA ARG A 64 19.10 -27.01 21.33
C ARG A 64 19.94 -26.25 22.34
N GLN A 65 19.88 -24.93 22.32
CA GLN A 65 20.55 -24.08 23.30
C GLN A 65 20.06 -24.40 24.71
N ALA A 66 18.74 -24.54 24.91
CA ALA A 66 18.16 -24.86 26.21
C ALA A 66 18.50 -26.28 26.70
N LEU A 67 18.60 -27.26 25.80
CA LEU A 67 18.82 -28.67 26.16
C LEU A 67 20.30 -29.07 26.24
N PHE A 68 21.14 -28.49 25.39
CA PHE A 68 22.52 -28.93 25.17
C PHE A 68 23.55 -27.81 25.30
N GLY A 69 23.15 -26.58 25.65
CA GLY A 69 24.06 -25.44 25.77
C GLY A 69 24.78 -25.06 24.47
N THR A 70 24.24 -25.45 23.31
CA THR A 70 24.90 -25.23 22.02
C THR A 70 24.83 -23.76 21.62
N GLU A 71 25.99 -23.11 21.45
CA GLU A 71 26.11 -21.77 20.88
C GLU A 71 26.20 -21.87 19.34
N GLU A 72 25.06 -22.00 18.67
CA GLU A 72 25.00 -21.88 17.20
C GLU A 72 24.99 -20.41 16.80
N GLU A 73 25.96 -20.00 15.96
CA GLU A 73 26.10 -18.63 15.45
C GLU A 73 24.85 -18.17 14.69
N GLU A 74 24.27 -17.04 15.10
CA GLU A 74 22.94 -16.67 14.65
C GLU A 74 22.98 -15.99 13.27
N VAL A 75 22.66 -16.72 12.19
CA VAL A 75 22.27 -16.08 10.92
C VAL A 75 20.84 -15.51 11.09
N LEU A 76 20.76 -14.37 11.77
CA LEU A 76 19.53 -13.62 12.03
C LEU A 76 18.96 -13.07 10.73
N THR A 77 18.12 -13.85 10.05
CA THR A 77 17.07 -13.21 9.25
C THR A 77 16.03 -12.65 10.21
N THR A 78 16.31 -11.50 10.85
CA THR A 78 15.39 -10.89 11.83
C THR A 78 14.01 -10.69 11.19
N ARG A 79 12.97 -10.57 12.03
CA ARG A 79 11.62 -10.23 11.56
C ARG A 79 11.64 -8.99 10.65
N GLU A 80 12.48 -8.02 10.99
CA GLU A 80 12.67 -6.79 10.22
C GLU A 80 13.32 -7.05 8.86
N HIS A 81 14.42 -7.80 8.81
CA HIS A 81 15.07 -8.18 7.54
C HIS A 81 14.09 -8.86 6.59
N ARG A 82 13.25 -9.77 7.09
CA ARG A 82 12.20 -10.41 6.29
C ARG A 82 11.19 -9.41 5.75
N ARG A 83 10.78 -8.42 6.55
CA ARG A 83 9.85 -7.36 6.12
C ARG A 83 10.48 -6.49 5.03
N LYS A 84 11.72 -6.04 5.23
CA LYS A 84 12.49 -5.23 4.27
C LYS A 84 12.65 -5.95 2.92
N ARG A 85 13.01 -7.24 2.91
CA ARG A 85 13.10 -8.03 1.67
C ARG A 85 11.76 -8.13 0.93
N ARG A 86 10.65 -8.35 1.64
CA ARG A 86 9.32 -8.41 1.01
C ARG A 86 8.88 -7.06 0.45
N ALA A 87 9.14 -5.98 1.18
CA ALA A 87 8.90 -4.62 0.71
C ALA A 87 9.73 -4.33 -0.56
N GLN A 88 11.02 -4.66 -0.55
CA GLN A 88 11.90 -4.48 -1.70
C GLN A 88 11.42 -5.26 -2.93
N ARG A 89 11.03 -6.54 -2.78
CA ARG A 89 10.43 -7.33 -3.87
C ARG A 89 9.19 -6.67 -4.45
N TRP A 90 8.37 -6.02 -3.62
CA TRP A 90 7.19 -5.27 -4.06
C TRP A 90 7.59 -3.99 -4.80
N HIS A 91 8.47 -3.18 -4.22
CA HIS A 91 8.89 -1.89 -4.77
C HIS A 91 9.73 -1.99 -6.05
N GLN A 92 10.32 -3.15 -6.33
CA GLN A 92 11.01 -3.43 -7.59
C GLN A 92 10.05 -3.76 -8.74
N THR A 93 8.77 -4.04 -8.46
CA THR A 93 7.77 -4.27 -9.51
C THR A 93 7.32 -2.94 -10.12
N ALA A 94 6.85 -3.01 -11.37
CA ALA A 94 6.25 -1.85 -12.05
C ALA A 94 5.05 -1.28 -11.27
N ASP A 95 4.28 -2.14 -10.59
CA ASP A 95 3.12 -1.75 -9.80
C ASP A 95 3.49 -1.17 -8.43
N GLY A 96 4.54 -1.68 -7.79
CA GLY A 96 4.91 -1.29 -6.42
C GLY A 96 5.92 -0.15 -6.31
N ARG A 97 6.55 0.27 -7.42
CA ARG A 97 7.61 1.30 -7.40
C ARG A 97 7.19 2.62 -6.72
N GLN A 98 5.93 3.00 -6.86
CA GLN A 98 5.36 4.22 -6.28
C GLN A 98 5.04 4.11 -4.79
N MET A 99 5.06 2.90 -4.23
CA MET A 99 4.77 2.63 -2.81
C MET A 99 6.02 2.62 -1.91
N LYS A 100 7.19 3.00 -2.43
CA LYS A 100 8.45 3.02 -1.68
C LYS A 100 8.40 3.84 -0.40
N GLN A 101 7.70 4.98 -0.45
CA GLN A 101 7.57 5.92 0.66
C GLN A 101 6.32 5.67 1.52
N ALA A 102 5.51 4.66 1.21
CA ALA A 102 4.26 4.39 1.94
C ALA A 102 4.49 4.20 3.46
N ARG A 103 5.68 3.73 3.85
CA ARG A 103 6.07 3.52 5.25
C ARG A 103 6.26 4.81 6.03
N GLU A 104 6.63 5.90 5.36
CA GLU A 104 6.81 7.21 5.98
C GLU A 104 5.49 7.74 6.54
N VAL A 105 4.36 7.31 5.94
CA VAL A 105 2.99 7.63 6.38
C VAL A 105 2.19 6.34 6.46
N LYS A 106 2.53 5.48 7.43
CA LYS A 106 1.90 4.15 7.61
C LYS A 106 0.37 4.22 7.76
N GLU A 107 -0.14 5.33 8.27
CA GLU A 107 -1.57 5.64 8.45
C GLU A 107 -2.32 5.59 7.10
N SER A 108 -1.67 5.98 6.00
CA SER A 108 -2.25 5.97 4.64
C SER A 108 -2.61 4.56 4.13
N THR A 109 -2.05 3.52 4.75
CA THR A 109 -2.28 2.11 4.40
C THR A 109 -2.93 1.31 5.53
N ALA A 110 -3.16 1.92 6.69
CA ALA A 110 -3.67 1.23 7.88
C ALA A 110 -5.09 0.67 7.69
N TRP A 111 -5.90 1.33 6.85
CA TRP A 111 -7.27 0.91 6.50
C TRP A 111 -7.35 -0.49 5.89
N ILE A 112 -6.27 -0.99 5.28
CA ILE A 112 -6.24 -2.34 4.68
C ILE A 112 -6.40 -3.44 5.72
N ARG A 113 -6.02 -3.17 6.98
CA ARG A 113 -6.15 -4.12 8.10
C ARG A 113 -7.34 -3.82 9.00
N SER A 114 -7.90 -2.63 8.88
CA SER A 114 -8.82 -2.04 9.85
C SER A 114 -10.00 -1.44 9.11
N ASP A 115 -10.59 -2.23 8.20
CA ASP A 115 -11.86 -1.87 7.57
C ASP A 115 -12.93 -1.91 8.65
N ASP A 116 -13.58 -0.77 8.89
CA ASP A 116 -14.64 -0.62 9.88
C ASP A 116 -15.99 -1.15 9.36
N GLY A 117 -16.04 -1.61 8.11
CA GLY A 117 -17.23 -2.13 7.46
C GLY A 117 -18.25 -1.06 7.07
N GLN A 118 -17.96 0.23 7.34
CA GLN A 118 -18.84 1.34 6.96
C GLN A 118 -18.73 1.65 5.47
N VAL A 119 -17.58 1.33 4.87
CA VAL A 119 -17.36 1.52 3.44
C VAL A 119 -17.95 0.33 2.67
N PRO A 120 -18.84 0.57 1.68
CA PRO A 120 -19.36 -0.49 0.84
C PRO A 120 -18.23 -1.31 0.21
N GLN A 121 -18.35 -2.64 0.27
CA GLN A 121 -17.30 -3.58 -0.14
C GLN A 121 -16.66 -3.24 -1.50
N TRP A 122 -17.48 -2.88 -2.50
CA TRP A 122 -16.99 -2.54 -3.84
C TRP A 122 -16.03 -1.34 -3.84
N ARG A 123 -16.21 -0.37 -2.94
CA ARG A 123 -15.31 0.79 -2.79
C ARG A 123 -13.99 0.37 -2.18
N THR A 124 -14.01 -0.47 -1.15
CA THR A 124 -12.78 -1.05 -0.56
C THR A 124 -12.00 -1.82 -1.63
N MET A 125 -12.67 -2.63 -2.46
CA MET A 125 -12.02 -3.34 -3.56
C MET A 125 -11.46 -2.40 -4.63
N ALA A 126 -12.17 -1.32 -4.98
CA ALA A 126 -11.67 -0.31 -5.92
C ALA A 126 -10.45 0.44 -5.36
N ALA A 127 -10.44 0.74 -4.06
CA ALA A 127 -9.31 1.35 -3.38
C ALA A 127 -8.08 0.42 -3.39
N ILE A 128 -8.26 -0.87 -3.08
CA ILE A 128 -7.20 -1.89 -3.14
C ILE A 128 -6.60 -1.96 -4.55
N LYS A 129 -7.44 -2.01 -5.58
CA LYS A 129 -6.98 -2.00 -6.99
C LYS A 129 -6.23 -0.73 -7.36
N THR A 130 -6.65 0.41 -6.84
CA THR A 130 -5.96 1.68 -7.08
C THR A 130 -4.59 1.68 -6.40
N GLN A 131 -4.53 1.23 -5.14
CA GLN A 131 -3.31 1.13 -4.37
C GLN A 131 -2.27 0.20 -5.05
N CYS A 132 -2.68 -0.98 -5.50
CA CYS A 132 -1.76 -1.92 -6.13
C CYS A 132 -1.47 -1.61 -7.61
N ASN A 133 -1.82 -0.40 -8.10
CA ASN A 133 -1.74 -0.02 -9.51
C ASN A 133 -2.44 -1.02 -10.46
N GLY A 134 -3.48 -1.68 -9.94
CA GLY A 134 -4.32 -2.69 -10.59
C GLY A 134 -5.44 -2.13 -11.46
N ILE A 135 -5.64 -0.81 -11.49
CA ILE A 135 -6.67 -0.18 -12.32
C ILE A 135 -6.29 -0.23 -13.82
N PRO A 136 -7.28 -0.35 -14.73
CA PRO A 136 -7.04 -0.52 -16.16
C PRO A 136 -6.52 0.77 -16.81
N THR A 137 -5.20 0.92 -16.82
CA THR A 137 -4.49 2.00 -17.53
C THR A 137 -3.89 1.50 -18.84
N ARG A 138 -3.67 2.37 -19.82
CA ARG A 138 -3.03 1.99 -21.10
C ARG A 138 -1.65 1.38 -20.86
N THR A 139 -0.85 1.95 -19.96
CA THR A 139 0.46 1.37 -19.59
C THR A 139 0.33 -0.07 -19.09
N ARG A 140 -0.68 -0.35 -18.28
CA ARG A 140 -0.93 -1.70 -17.74
C ARG A 140 -1.44 -2.64 -18.82
N MET A 141 -2.46 -2.23 -19.58
CA MET A 141 -3.11 -3.05 -20.59
C MET A 141 -2.22 -3.36 -21.80
N ARG A 142 -1.19 -2.54 -22.02
CA ARG A 142 -0.16 -2.70 -23.06
C ARG A 142 1.09 -3.46 -22.60
N ARG A 143 1.13 -3.98 -21.37
CA ARG A 143 2.26 -4.83 -20.93
C ARG A 143 2.43 -6.02 -21.88
N GLY A 144 3.65 -6.17 -22.43
CA GLY A 144 3.96 -7.23 -23.39
C GLY A 144 3.26 -7.10 -24.74
N ARG A 145 2.71 -5.92 -25.07
CA ARG A 145 1.98 -5.65 -26.32
C ARG A 145 2.36 -4.29 -26.90
N ASN A 146 2.29 -4.17 -28.22
CA ASN A 146 2.48 -2.89 -28.90
C ASN A 146 1.23 -2.00 -28.76
N GLY A 147 1.43 -0.69 -28.88
CA GLY A 147 0.38 0.32 -28.96
C GLY A 147 0.54 1.50 -28.01
N ALA A 148 -0.40 2.44 -28.09
CA ALA A 148 -0.34 3.70 -27.35
C ALA A 148 -0.40 3.50 -25.83
N VAL A 149 0.56 4.12 -25.13
CA VAL A 149 0.65 4.17 -23.66
C VAL A 149 0.42 5.58 -23.09
N THR A 150 0.25 6.58 -23.95
CA THR A 150 -0.06 7.97 -23.57
C THR A 150 -1.49 8.11 -23.05
N CYS A 151 -1.78 9.18 -22.31
CA CYS A 151 -3.07 9.43 -21.70
C CYS A 151 -4.22 9.42 -22.71
N ARG A 152 -5.27 8.63 -22.42
CA ARG A 152 -6.48 8.58 -23.25
C ARG A 152 -7.32 9.85 -23.25
N LEU A 153 -7.06 10.75 -22.30
CA LEU A 153 -7.73 12.04 -22.18
C LEU A 153 -6.96 13.17 -22.89
N GLY A 154 -5.92 12.84 -23.66
CA GLY A 154 -5.30 13.76 -24.60
C GLY A 154 -4.02 14.47 -24.15
N CYS A 155 -3.56 14.30 -22.90
CA CYS A 155 -2.24 14.83 -22.51
C CYS A 155 -1.08 13.90 -22.90
N GLU A 156 0.12 14.46 -23.03
CA GLU A 156 1.31 13.76 -23.57
C GLU A 156 1.93 12.75 -22.60
N GLU A 157 1.55 12.82 -21.33
CA GLU A 157 2.04 11.93 -20.28
C GLU A 157 1.65 10.46 -20.48
N ARG A 158 2.51 9.57 -19.99
CA ARG A 158 2.21 8.13 -19.94
C ARG A 158 1.03 7.87 -19.00
N GLU A 159 0.03 7.13 -19.48
CA GLU A 159 -1.16 6.79 -18.71
C GLU A 159 -0.85 5.73 -17.66
N THR A 160 -0.46 6.19 -16.49
CA THR A 160 -0.30 5.38 -15.28
C THR A 160 -1.40 5.71 -14.28
N ALA A 161 -1.58 4.87 -13.26
CA ALA A 161 -2.54 5.15 -12.21
C ALA A 161 -2.18 6.44 -11.44
N ASN A 162 -0.89 6.64 -11.13
CA ASN A 162 -0.40 7.90 -10.56
C ASN A 162 -0.70 9.11 -11.45
N HIS A 163 -0.48 8.99 -12.76
CA HIS A 163 -0.83 10.06 -13.69
C HIS A 163 -2.31 10.41 -13.60
N ILE A 164 -3.21 9.42 -13.76
CA ILE A 164 -4.67 9.65 -13.73
C ILE A 164 -5.11 10.24 -12.38
N VAL A 165 -4.62 9.66 -11.28
CA VAL A 165 -5.09 9.99 -9.93
C VAL A 165 -4.48 11.31 -9.45
N GLN A 166 -3.20 11.60 -9.70
CA GLN A 166 -2.47 12.69 -9.05
C GLN A 166 -2.08 13.85 -9.97
N VAL A 167 -1.86 13.62 -11.28
CA VAL A 167 -1.18 14.60 -12.14
C VAL A 167 -2.07 15.14 -13.27
N CYS A 168 -2.79 14.26 -13.97
CA CYS A 168 -3.47 14.52 -15.24
C CYS A 168 -4.29 15.83 -15.27
N PRO A 169 -4.00 16.81 -16.14
CA PRO A 169 -4.73 18.07 -16.20
C PRO A 169 -6.25 17.88 -16.38
N SER A 170 -6.66 16.92 -17.21
CA SER A 170 -8.06 16.56 -17.44
C SER A 170 -8.78 16.09 -16.18
N MET A 171 -8.04 15.59 -15.18
CA MET A 171 -8.57 15.13 -13.89
C MET A 171 -8.52 16.18 -12.78
N ARG A 172 -8.12 17.43 -13.08
CA ARG A 172 -7.98 18.51 -12.08
C ARG A 172 -9.24 18.67 -11.23
N ARG A 173 -10.42 18.76 -11.84
CA ARG A 173 -11.70 18.91 -11.11
C ARG A 173 -11.95 17.77 -10.12
N ALA A 174 -11.65 16.53 -10.52
CA ALA A 174 -11.80 15.37 -9.64
C ALA A 174 -10.78 15.39 -8.49
N ARG A 175 -9.55 15.83 -8.74
CA ARG A 175 -8.54 16.01 -7.69
C ARG A 175 -8.94 17.08 -6.69
N CYS A 176 -9.35 18.26 -7.16
CA CYS A 176 -9.88 19.34 -6.30
C CYS A 176 -11.05 18.82 -5.47
N ARG A 177 -12.02 18.12 -6.09
CA ARG A 177 -13.14 17.55 -5.33
C ARG A 177 -12.69 16.62 -4.19
N ARG A 178 -11.76 15.70 -4.45
CA ARG A 178 -11.21 14.82 -3.39
C ARG A 178 -10.48 15.61 -2.31
N HIS A 179 -9.68 16.59 -2.70
CA HIS A 179 -8.98 17.49 -1.79
C HIS A 179 -9.99 18.19 -0.86
N ASN A 180 -11.01 18.84 -1.43
CA ASN A 180 -12.03 19.56 -0.68
C ASN A 180 -12.85 18.61 0.22
N SER A 181 -13.12 17.36 -0.22
CA SER A 181 -13.74 16.34 0.64
C SER A 181 -12.88 15.98 1.85
N VAL A 182 -11.56 15.88 1.69
CA VAL A 182 -10.62 15.62 2.80
C VAL A 182 -10.60 16.82 3.76
N CYS A 183 -10.47 18.04 3.24
CA CYS A 183 -10.49 19.26 4.04
C CYS A 183 -11.82 19.41 4.81
N GLY A 184 -12.96 19.13 4.17
CA GLY A 184 -14.28 19.12 4.81
C GLY A 184 -14.41 18.06 5.91
N LEU A 185 -13.85 16.87 5.71
CA LEU A 185 -13.84 15.82 6.74
C LEU A 185 -13.07 16.25 7.98
N PHE A 186 -11.86 16.79 7.80
CA PHE A 186 -11.04 17.27 8.91
C PHE A 186 -11.67 18.48 9.61
N SER A 187 -12.21 19.44 8.85
CA SER A 187 -12.93 20.59 9.40
C SER A 187 -14.13 20.13 10.25
N GLY A 188 -14.95 19.22 9.72
CA GLY A 188 -16.10 18.70 10.46
C GLY A 188 -15.70 17.97 11.75
N TYR A 189 -14.59 17.25 11.75
CA TYR A 189 -14.07 16.61 12.96
C TYR A 189 -13.59 17.63 14.00
N ALA A 190 -12.83 18.63 13.56
CA ALA A 190 -12.33 19.68 14.44
C ALA A 190 -13.46 20.53 15.04
N LEU A 191 -14.47 20.91 14.25
CA LEU A 191 -15.67 21.61 14.75
C LEU A 191 -16.39 20.81 15.85
N ARG A 192 -16.57 19.48 15.67
CA ARG A 192 -17.16 18.61 16.70
C ARG A 192 -16.31 18.50 17.97
N LYS A 193 -15.01 18.78 17.88
CA LYS A 193 -14.09 18.85 19.03
C LYS A 193 -14.03 20.25 19.65
N GLY A 194 -14.86 21.20 19.19
CA GLY A 194 -14.93 22.56 19.68
C GLY A 194 -13.83 23.47 19.13
N TRP A 195 -13.14 23.08 18.05
CA TRP A 195 -12.10 23.89 17.44
C TRP A 195 -12.71 24.77 16.35
N ARG A 196 -12.15 25.97 16.15
CA ARG A 196 -12.47 26.83 15.00
C ARG A 196 -11.70 26.35 13.79
N THR A 197 -12.34 26.37 12.62
CA THR A 197 -11.74 25.87 11.38
C THR A 197 -11.89 26.86 10.24
N MET A 198 -10.83 27.06 9.46
CA MET A 198 -10.84 27.90 8.26
C MET A 198 -10.26 27.07 7.10
N VAL A 199 -10.99 26.98 5.99
CA VAL A 199 -10.62 26.14 4.82
C VAL A 199 -10.21 27.04 3.66
N GLU A 200 -9.17 26.66 2.91
CA GLU A 200 -8.62 27.44 1.77
C GLU A 200 -8.38 28.93 2.10
N THR A 201 -7.88 29.20 3.31
CA THR A 201 -7.74 30.57 3.83
C THR A 201 -6.53 31.27 3.25
N ARG A 202 -6.71 32.52 2.80
CA ARG A 202 -5.60 33.41 2.45
C ARG A 202 -5.13 34.16 3.68
N ILE A 203 -3.87 33.95 4.08
CA ILE A 203 -3.26 34.66 5.21
C ILE A 203 -2.13 35.52 4.66
N ALA A 204 -2.26 36.83 4.84
CA ALA A 204 -1.19 37.77 4.56
C ALA A 204 -0.22 37.82 5.75
N ILE A 205 1.05 37.55 5.50
CA ILE A 205 2.15 37.66 6.47
C ILE A 205 3.19 38.61 5.86
N GLY A 206 3.14 39.89 6.27
CA GLY A 206 3.93 40.95 5.66
C GLY A 206 3.60 41.09 4.17
N GLN A 207 4.59 40.88 3.31
CA GLN A 207 4.44 40.92 1.84
C GLN A 207 4.09 39.56 1.20
N ARG A 208 3.99 38.48 1.99
CA ARG A 208 3.71 37.13 1.47
C ARG A 208 2.27 36.74 1.76
N ILE A 209 1.65 36.05 0.80
CA ILE A 209 0.35 35.39 1.00
C ILE A 209 0.61 33.89 1.08
N ILE A 210 0.23 33.27 2.19
CA ILE A 210 0.19 31.82 2.31
C ILE A 210 -1.27 31.35 2.18
N MET A 211 -1.46 30.20 1.54
CA MET A 211 -2.75 29.52 1.42
C MET A 211 -2.61 28.10 1.96
N PRO A 212 -2.70 27.91 3.28
CA PRO A 212 -2.87 26.58 3.84
C PRO A 212 -4.22 25.98 3.40
N ASP A 213 -4.24 24.67 3.22
CA ASP A 213 -5.46 23.92 2.87
C ASP A 213 -6.53 24.03 3.98
N ILE A 214 -6.08 23.95 5.24
CA ILE A 214 -6.91 24.09 6.43
C ILE A 214 -6.12 24.71 7.58
N VAL A 215 -6.78 25.58 8.34
CA VAL A 215 -6.29 26.14 9.61
C VAL A 215 -7.24 25.70 10.71
N LEU A 216 -6.67 25.09 11.74
CA LEU A 216 -7.39 24.63 12.91
C LEU A 216 -6.93 25.45 14.12
N VAL A 217 -7.86 26.13 14.78
CA VAL A 217 -7.58 26.95 15.96
C VAL A 217 -8.33 26.37 17.15
N ARG A 218 -7.60 26.04 18.20
CA ARG A 218 -8.17 25.61 19.48
C ARG A 218 -8.04 26.78 20.44
N ASP A 219 -9.18 27.30 20.90
CA ASP A 219 -9.18 28.26 21.98
C ASP A 219 -8.77 27.51 23.27
N GLY A 220 -7.80 28.08 24.00
CA GLY A 220 -7.14 27.46 25.15
C GLY A 220 -8.10 27.15 26.29
#